data_AF-A0A937MLK4-F1
#
_entry.id   AF-A0A937MLK4-F1
#
_cell.length_a   1.000
_cell.length_b   1.000
_cell.length_c   1.000
_cell.angle_alpha   90.00
_cell.angle_beta   90.00
_cell.angle_gamma   90.00
#
_symmetry.space_group_name_H-M   'P 1'
#
loop_
_entity.id
_entity.type
_entity.pdbx_description
1 polymer ?
#
loop_
_entity_poly.entity_id
_entity_poly.type
_entity_poly.pdbx_seq_one_letter_code
_entity_poly.pdbx_strand_id
1 'polypeptide(L)' 'MNLKVLRTMRGYTQFDLTLKTGIRQSRISLMENGYIEPKRDEHQKIAKVLGVNGKDLEFGRMGQNESLGER' A
#
# COMPACT_ATOMS: atom_id res chain seq x y z
N MET A 1 -6.59 7.28 -0.10
CA MET A 1 -5.30 7.73 -0.69
C MET A 1 -4.45 6.52 -1.03
N ASN A 2 -3.82 6.52 -2.21
CA ASN A 2 -3.04 5.39 -2.71
C ASN A 2 -1.69 5.19 -1.98
N LEU A 3 -1.32 3.93 -1.71
CA LEU A 3 -0.06 3.52 -1.06
C LEU A 3 1.16 4.16 -1.72
N LYS A 4 1.30 4.05 -3.04
CA LYS A 4 2.48 4.53 -3.76
C LYS A 4 2.64 6.03 -3.60
N VAL A 5 1.53 6.78 -3.73
CA VAL A 5 1.48 8.23 -3.58
C VAL A 5 1.89 8.64 -2.17
N LEU A 6 1.27 8.05 -1.15
CA LEU A 6 1.60 8.34 0.25
C LEU A 6 3.06 8.04 0.57
N ARG A 7 3.58 6.91 0.09
CA ARG A 7 4.98 6.54 0.28
C ARG A 7 5.92 7.58 -0.34
N THR A 8 5.67 8.01 -1.57
CA THR A 8 6.52 9.00 -2.26
C THR A 8 6.41 10.39 -1.63
N MET A 9 5.21 10.79 -1.18
CA MET A 9 5.03 12.06 -0.45
C MET A 9 5.81 12.10 0.88
N ARG A 10 6.00 10.93 1.50
CA ARG A 10 6.83 10.77 2.71
C ARG A 10 8.33 10.66 2.41
N GLY A 11 8.74 10.69 1.14
CA GLY A 11 10.13 10.53 0.73
C GLY A 11 10.68 9.11 0.93
N TYR A 12 9.81 8.11 1.05
CA TYR A 12 10.22 6.72 1.26
C TYR A 12 10.37 5.98 -0.07
N THR A 13 11.39 5.13 -0.17
CA THR A 13 11.47 4.07 -1.18
C THR A 13 10.66 2.84 -0.75
N GLN A 14 10.42 1.90 -1.66
CA GLN A 14 9.80 0.62 -1.28
C GLN A 14 10.66 -0.15 -0.27
N PHE A 15 11.99 -0.03 -0.37
CA PHE A 15 12.91 -0.63 0.58
C PHE A 15 12.82 0.01 1.97
N ASP A 16 12.59 1.33 2.05
CA ASP A 16 12.36 1.98 3.34
C ASP A 16 11.10 1.46 4.04
N LEU A 17 10.03 1.18 3.28
CA LEU A 17 8.87 0.49 3.85
C LEU A 17 9.22 -0.91 4.34
N THR A 18 10.09 -1.65 3.64
CA THR A 18 10.58 -2.94 4.15
C THR A 18 11.28 -2.79 5.49
N LEU A 19 12.20 -1.84 5.62
CA LEU A 19 12.91 -1.60 6.88
C LEU A 19 11.97 -1.22 8.02
N LYS A 20 10.90 -0.46 7.73
CA LYS A 20 9.95 0.04 8.75
C LYS A 20 8.84 -0.96 9.11
N THR A 21 8.48 -1.87 8.20
CA THR A 21 7.33 -2.77 8.37
C THR A 21 7.72 -4.25 8.49
N GLY A 22 8.92 -4.62 8.05
CA GLY A 22 9.34 -6.01 7.85
C GLY A 22 8.72 -6.69 6.62
N ILE A 23 7.90 -6.00 5.83
CA ILE A 23 7.27 -6.55 4.62
C ILE A 23 8.28 -6.51 3.49
N ARG A 24 8.47 -7.64 2.79
CA ARG A 24 9.42 -7.73 1.68
C ARG A 24 9.09 -6.72 0.58
N GLN A 25 10.13 -6.08 0.02
CA GLN A 25 10.00 -5.06 -1.02
C GLN A 25 9.19 -5.55 -2.23
N SER A 26 9.43 -6.79 -2.68
CA SER A 26 8.68 -7.40 -3.78
C SER A 26 7.18 -7.46 -3.49
N ARG A 27 6.80 -7.73 -2.25
CA ARG A 27 5.40 -7.80 -1.81
C ARG A 27 4.75 -6.42 -1.78
N ILE A 28 5.48 -5.40 -1.30
CA ILE A 28 5.06 -3.99 -1.38
C ILE A 28 4.84 -3.59 -2.84
N SER A 29 5.74 -3.96 -3.74
CA SER A 29 5.58 -3.68 -5.18
C SER A 29 4.32 -4.33 -5.77
N LEU A 30 4.02 -5.58 -5.41
CA LEU A 30 2.79 -6.26 -5.84
C LEU A 30 1.54 -5.54 -5.32
N MET A 31 1.55 -5.09 -4.06
CA MET A 31 0.45 -4.32 -3.45
C MET A 31 0.25 -2.96 -4.14
N GLU A 32 1.34 -2.22 -4.41
CA GLU A 32 1.29 -0.93 -5.12
C GLU A 32 0.77 -1.05 -6.55
N ASN A 33 0.99 -2.21 -7.18
CA ASN A 33 0.53 -2.47 -8.55
C ASN A 33 -0.82 -3.19 -8.62
N GLY A 34 -1.43 -3.54 -7.48
CA GLY A 34 -2.74 -4.20 -7.44
C GLY A 34 -2.73 -5.67 -7.82
N TYR A 35 -1.55 -6.30 -7.82
CA TYR A 35 -1.45 -7.73 -8.10
C TYR A 35 -1.85 -8.60 -6.91
N ILE A 36 -1.78 -8.05 -5.69
CA ILE A 36 -2.20 -8.73 -4.47
C ILE A 36 -2.88 -7.75 -3.53
N GLU A 37 -3.84 -8.28 -2.77
CA GLU A 37 -4.39 -7.61 -1.60
C GLU A 37 -3.49 -7.85 -0.37
N PRO A 38 -3.24 -6.83 0.47
CA PRO A 38 -2.49 -6.99 1.70
C PRO A 38 -3.31 -7.76 2.74
N LYS A 39 -2.61 -8.49 3.62
CA LYS A 39 -3.25 -9.03 4.83
C LYS A 39 -3.61 -7.89 5.79
N ARG A 40 -4.54 -8.16 6.71
CA ARG A 40 -4.96 -7.18 7.73
C ARG A 40 -3.79 -6.64 8.56
N ASP A 41 -2.82 -7.48 8.92
CA ASP A 41 -1.64 -7.05 9.68
C ASP A 41 -0.70 -6.18 8.83
N GLU A 42 -0.49 -6.55 7.57
CA GLU A 42 0.30 -5.78 6.59
C GLU A 42 -0.30 -4.40 6.37
N HIS A 43 -1.62 -4.36 6.18
CA HIS A 43 -2.37 -3.12 6.03
C HIS A 43 -2.17 -2.21 7.25
N GLN A 44 -2.34 -2.72 8.47
CA GLN A 44 -2.17 -1.94 9.69
C GLN A 44 -0.72 -1.44 9.88
N LYS A 45 0.28 -2.28 9.59
CA LYS A 45 1.71 -1.90 9.66
C LYS A 45 2.02 -0.76 8.71
N ILE A 46 1.56 -0.85 7.46
CA ILE A 46 1.79 0.18 6.44
C ILE A 46 1.08 1.48 6.82
N ALA A 47 -0.19 1.42 7.23
CA ALA A 47 -0.94 2.60 7.67
C ALA A 47 -0.24 3.31 8.84
N LYS A 48 0.24 2.55 9.83
CA LYS A 48 0.99 3.08 10.97
C LYS A 48 2.28 3.78 10.55
N VAL A 49 3.07 3.19 9.65
CA VAL A 49 4.33 3.78 9.17
C VAL A 49 4.10 5.04 8.33
N LEU A 50 3.02 5.07 7.57
CA LEU A 50 2.64 6.23 6.76
C LEU A 50 1.90 7.30 7.57
N GLY A 51 1.53 7.02 8.82
CA GLY A 51 0.83 7.94 9.72
C GLY A 51 -0.56 8.31 9.22
N VAL A 52 -1.29 7.34 8.65
CA VAL A 52 -2.64 7.51 8.13
C VAL A 52 -3.59 6.51 8.78
N ASN A 53 -4.91 6.78 8.71
CA ASN A 53 -5.89 5.76 9.08
C ASN A 53 -5.89 4.64 8.04
N GLY A 54 -6.01 3.39 8.47
CA GLY A 54 -6.13 2.26 7.53
C GLY A 54 -7.34 2.38 6.61
N LYS A 55 -8.42 3.06 7.03
CA LYS A 55 -9.57 3.31 6.15
C LYS A 55 -9.25 4.26 4.99
N ASP A 56 -8.24 5.12 5.16
CA ASP A 56 -7.84 6.12 4.17
C ASP A 56 -6.70 5.62 3.27
N LEU A 57 -6.23 4.38 3.48
CA LEU A 57 -5.14 3.75 2.74
C LEU A 57 -5.70 2.76 1.72
N GLU A 58 -5.46 3.07 0.45
CA GLU A 58 -5.86 2.24 -0.68
C GLU A 58 -4.62 1.58 -1.31
N PHE A 59 -4.80 0.34 -1.76
CA PHE A 59 -3.80 -0.43 -2.50
C PHE A 59 -4.23 -0.52 -3.97
N GLY A 60 -3.31 -0.91 -4.85
CA GLY A 60 -3.61 -1.04 -6.28
C GLY A 60 -3.15 0.12 -7.17
N ARG A 61 -3.37 -0.04 -8.48
CA ARG A 61 -3.06 0.98 -9.48
C ARG A 61 -4.07 2.12 -9.43
N MET A 62 -3.56 3.35 -9.55
CA MET A 62 -4.37 4.53 -9.79
C MET A 62 -5.10 4.35 -11.14
N GLY A 63 -6.44 4.46 -11.14
CA GLY A 63 -7.28 4.31 -12.33
C GLY A 63 -7.84 2.91 -12.60
N GLN A 64 -7.73 1.94 -11.68
CA GLN A 64 -8.34 0.60 -11.84
C GLN A 64 -9.40 0.25 -10.79
N ASN A 65 -9.68 1.13 -9.81
CA ASN A 65 -10.72 0.91 -8.80
C ASN A 65 -12.16 1.15 -9.30
N GLU A 66 -12.37 1.47 -10.58
CA GLU A 66 -13.72 1.70 -11.15
C GLU A 66 -14.40 0.45 -11.73
N SER A 67 -13.77 -0.74 -11.70
CA SER A 67 -14.28 -1.94 -12.41
C SER A 67 -14.72 -3.12 -11.52
N LEU A 68 -14.54 -3.08 -10.20
CA LEU A 68 -14.92 -4.20 -9.34
C LEU A 68 -16.21 -3.89 -8.57
N GLY A 69 -17.27 -3.68 -9.36
CA GLY A 69 -18.62 -3.44 -8.87
C GLY A 69 -19.69 -4.14 -9.69
N GLU A 70 -19.38 -5.26 -10.36
CA GLU A 70 -20.38 -6.10 -11.04
C GLU A 70 -19.85 -7.53 -11.18
N ARG A 71 -20.28 -8.44 -10.29
CA ARG A 71 -20.69 -9.84 -10.56
C ARG A 71 -21.46 -10.39 -9.38
#